data_AF-A0A9D9YGU1-F1
#
_entry.id   AF-A0A9D9YGU1-F1
#
_cell.length_a   1.000
_cell.length_b   1.000
_cell.length_c   1.000
_cell.angle_alpha   90.00
_cell.angle_beta   90.00
_cell.angle_gamma   90.00
#
_symmetry.space_group_name_H-M   'P 1'
#
loop_
_entity.id
_entity.type
_entity.pdbx_description
1 polymer ?
#
loop_
_entity_poly.entity_id
_entity_poly.type
_entity_poly.pdbx_seq_one_letter_code
_entity_poly.pdbx_strand_id
1 'polypeptide(L)'
;MTIFRRIFNRKKRYQEIEPDEILIDAANLPAFDTSRLEGRIERPVGTSVFTGFFSIVLLVGVIFIGALINLQIVQYQSLSARAEANRLAHSVIIADRGLILDRTGVVLAGNTAGISETLASSTTKKDAPLGLFATRKYPFGSSASVLVGYVSYPKADQNGYWYQDHTAGVVGVESLYDEALSGTNGLSIAETDASGNVVSGSMV
;
A
#
# COMPACT_ATOMS: atom_id res chain seq x y z
N MET A 1 -12.85 45.66 -23.91
CA MET A 1 -13.97 46.22 -24.72
C MET A 1 -15.29 45.76 -24.10
N THR A 2 -15.92 46.65 -23.33
CA THR A 2 -17.35 46.73 -22.97
C THR A 2 -18.17 45.47 -22.63
N ILE A 3 -18.24 45.08 -21.35
CA ILE A 3 -19.38 44.30 -20.77
C ILE A 3 -19.70 44.68 -19.30
N PHE A 4 -18.81 45.36 -18.56
CA PHE A 4 -18.96 45.59 -17.11
C PHE A 4 -19.54 46.96 -16.69
N ARG A 5 -20.52 47.53 -17.41
CA ARG A 5 -21.04 48.89 -17.08
C ARG A 5 -22.56 48.98 -16.86
N ARG A 6 -23.19 48.01 -16.21
CA ARG A 6 -24.64 48.08 -15.96
C ARG A 6 -25.10 47.47 -14.64
N ILE A 7 -24.47 47.83 -13.51
CA ILE A 7 -24.90 47.35 -12.18
C ILE A 7 -25.21 48.47 -11.16
N PHE A 8 -25.03 49.75 -11.49
CA PHE A 8 -25.36 50.84 -10.55
C PHE A 8 -26.28 51.89 -11.16
N ASN A 9 -27.58 51.68 -11.03
CA ASN A 9 -28.56 52.73 -10.77
C ASN A 9 -29.94 52.11 -10.48
N ARG A 10 -30.12 51.59 -9.27
CA ARG A 10 -31.46 51.48 -8.69
C ARG A 10 -31.75 52.84 -8.04
N LYS A 11 -32.51 53.70 -8.73
CA LYS A 11 -33.10 54.89 -8.10
C LYS A 11 -33.95 54.38 -6.92
N LYS A 12 -33.64 54.80 -5.69
CA LYS A 12 -34.53 54.55 -4.55
C LYS A 12 -35.87 55.22 -4.87
N ARG A 13 -36.93 54.44 -5.08
CA ARG A 13 -38.29 54.95 -5.07
C ARG A 13 -38.57 55.30 -3.61
N TYR A 14 -38.67 56.59 -3.31
CA TYR A 14 -39.29 57.02 -2.08
C TYR A 14 -40.79 56.77 -2.27
N GLN A 15 -41.31 55.81 -1.53
CA GLN A 15 -42.75 55.68 -1.34
C GLN A 15 -43.15 56.89 -0.50
N GLU A 16 -44.07 57.72 -0.99
CA GLU A 16 -44.62 58.80 -0.18
C GLU A 16 -45.38 58.13 0.96
N ILE A 17 -44.86 58.29 2.18
CA ILE A 17 -45.47 57.75 3.40
C ILE A 17 -46.58 58.72 3.76
N GLU A 18 -47.81 58.25 3.78
CA GLU A 18 -48.94 59.08 4.20
C GLU A 18 -48.84 59.34 5.71
N PRO A 19 -49.25 60.53 6.20
CA PRO A 19 -49.17 60.87 7.63
C PRO A 19 -49.84 59.83 8.52
N ASP A 20 -50.90 59.21 8.03
CA ASP A 20 -51.72 58.25 8.76
C ASP A 20 -51.00 56.91 8.98
N GLU A 21 -50.07 56.52 8.08
CA GLU A 21 -49.22 55.33 8.26
C GLU A 21 -48.26 55.50 9.45
N ILE A 22 -47.76 56.72 9.66
CA ILE A 22 -46.89 57.06 10.80
C ILE A 22 -47.69 57.05 12.10
N LEU A 23 -48.95 57.52 12.06
CA LEU A 23 -49.81 57.62 13.24
C LEU A 23 -50.31 56.23 13.71
N ILE A 24 -50.59 55.31 12.78
CA ILE A 24 -50.97 53.93 13.10
C ILE A 24 -49.81 53.15 13.75
N ASP A 25 -48.57 53.32 13.27
CA ASP A 25 -47.39 52.66 13.83
C ASP A 25 -46.94 53.26 15.17
N ALA A 26 -47.10 54.57 15.37
CA ALA A 26 -46.80 55.23 16.64
C ALA A 26 -47.67 54.73 17.80
N ALA A 27 -48.88 54.25 17.51
CA ALA A 27 -49.77 53.67 18.51
C ALA A 27 -49.37 52.24 18.93
N ASN A 28 -48.49 51.57 18.17
CA ASN A 28 -48.05 50.19 18.41
C ASN A 28 -46.53 50.12 18.62
N LEU A 29 -45.99 51.00 19.48
CA LEU A 29 -44.58 50.99 19.85
C LEU A 29 -44.23 49.65 20.52
N PRO A 30 -43.34 48.82 19.93
CA PRO A 30 -42.84 47.64 20.62
C PRO A 30 -42.10 48.14 21.87
N ALA A 31 -42.62 47.82 23.05
CA ALA A 31 -41.91 48.06 24.29
C ALA A 31 -40.54 47.37 24.17
N PHE A 32 -39.46 48.11 24.46
CA PHE A 32 -38.09 47.63 24.34
C PHE A 32 -37.86 46.49 25.35
N ASP A 33 -38.18 45.27 24.96
CA ASP A 33 -38.06 44.09 25.82
C ASP A 33 -36.61 43.58 25.76
N THR A 34 -35.84 43.94 26.78
CA THR A 34 -34.43 43.53 26.94
C THR A 34 -34.27 42.01 27.02
N SER A 35 -35.33 41.27 27.36
CA SER A 35 -35.28 39.81 27.44
C SER A 35 -35.43 39.14 26.06
N ARG A 36 -35.98 39.84 25.06
CA ARG A 36 -36.27 39.30 23.72
C ARG A 36 -35.37 39.82 22.60
N LEU A 37 -34.44 40.73 22.88
CA LEU A 37 -33.56 41.34 21.87
C LEU A 37 -34.33 41.95 20.68
N GLU A 38 -35.62 42.28 20.85
CA GLU A 38 -36.45 42.93 19.83
C GLU A 38 -36.06 44.42 19.74
N GLY A 39 -35.70 44.89 18.55
CA GLY A 39 -35.32 46.30 18.29
C GLY A 39 -33.82 46.57 18.07
N ARG A 40 -32.96 45.55 18.07
CA ARG A 40 -31.54 45.71 17.70
C ARG A 40 -31.38 45.57 16.19
N ILE A 41 -31.03 46.65 15.50
CA ILE A 41 -30.74 46.65 14.07
C ILE A 41 -29.58 45.67 13.82
N GLU A 42 -29.86 44.50 13.25
CA GLU A 42 -28.84 43.60 12.74
C GLU A 42 -28.10 44.31 11.61
N ARG A 43 -26.78 44.47 11.77
CA ARG A 43 -25.98 45.02 10.66
C ARG A 43 -25.78 43.89 9.66
N PRO A 44 -26.21 44.03 8.40
CA PRO A 44 -25.93 43.03 7.39
C PRO A 44 -24.41 42.86 7.29
N VAL A 45 -23.97 41.62 7.16
CA VAL A 45 -22.55 41.31 6.95
C VAL A 45 -22.09 42.06 5.70
N GLY A 46 -21.12 42.96 5.85
CA GLY A 46 -20.60 43.74 4.74
C GLY A 46 -19.98 42.84 3.67
N THR A 47 -20.13 43.21 2.40
CA THR A 47 -19.55 42.46 1.27
C THR A 47 -18.03 42.29 1.40
N SER A 48 -17.36 43.22 2.10
CA SER A 48 -15.93 43.15 2.43
C SER A 48 -15.55 41.95 3.29
N VAL A 49 -16.46 41.48 4.16
CA VAL A 49 -16.24 40.29 5.00
C VAL A 49 -16.20 39.04 4.14
N PHE A 50 -17.09 38.93 3.16
CA PHE A 50 -17.09 37.82 2.20
C PHE A 50 -15.84 37.82 1.32
N THR A 51 -15.39 38.99 0.86
CA THR A 51 -14.15 39.08 0.07
C THR A 51 -12.92 38.71 0.90
N GLY A 52 -12.87 39.08 2.18
CA GLY A 52 -11.79 38.70 3.09
C GLY A 52 -11.79 37.21 3.42
N PHE A 53 -12.97 36.62 3.62
CA PHE A 53 -13.09 35.18 3.80
C PHE A 53 -12.64 34.42 2.55
N PHE A 54 -13.07 34.85 1.37
CA PHE A 54 -12.71 34.18 0.11
C PHE A 54 -11.22 34.33 -0.21
N SER A 55 -10.60 35.46 0.11
CA SER A 55 -9.15 35.65 -0.08
C SER A 55 -8.33 34.74 0.83
N ILE A 56 -8.76 34.52 2.08
CA ILE A 56 -8.14 33.57 3.00
C ILE A 56 -8.24 32.14 2.48
N VAL A 57 -9.44 31.72 2.06
CA VAL A 57 -9.65 30.37 1.49
C VAL A 57 -8.80 30.19 0.23
N LEU A 58 -8.74 31.19 -0.64
CA LEU A 58 -7.90 31.17 -1.84
C LEU A 58 -6.42 31.02 -1.48
N LEU A 59 -5.93 31.79 -0.51
CA LEU A 59 -4.53 31.73 -0.06
C LEU A 59 -4.17 30.34 0.47
N VAL A 60 -5.03 29.75 1.30
CA VAL A 60 -4.85 28.38 1.78
C VAL A 60 -4.84 27.38 0.61
N GLY A 61 -5.76 27.55 -0.36
CA GLY A 61 -5.80 26.73 -1.57
C GLY A 61 -4.50 26.79 -2.38
N VAL A 62 -3.90 27.97 -2.53
CA VAL A 62 -2.61 28.15 -3.23
C VAL A 62 -1.48 27.42 -2.50
N ILE A 63 -1.45 27.43 -1.16
CA ILE A 63 -0.46 26.69 -0.38
C ILE A 63 -0.58 25.18 -0.64
N PHE A 64 -1.80 24.63 -0.63
CA PHE A 64 -2.02 23.22 -0.95
C PHE A 64 -1.62 22.87 -2.38
N ILE A 65 -1.92 23.73 -3.36
CA ILE A 65 -1.49 23.53 -4.75
C ILE A 65 0.05 23.49 -4.83
N GLY A 66 0.74 24.39 -4.13
CA GLY A 66 2.20 24.37 -4.04
C GLY A 66 2.75 23.08 -3.42
N ALA A 67 2.11 22.58 -2.36
CA ALA A 67 2.47 21.30 -1.74
C ALA A 67 2.25 20.11 -2.70
N LEU A 68 1.15 20.11 -3.46
CA LEU A 68 0.87 19.09 -4.48
C LEU A 68 1.90 19.13 -5.61
N ILE A 69 2.28 20.31 -6.07
CA ILE A 69 3.34 20.48 -7.07
C ILE A 69 4.67 19.94 -6.55
N ASN A 70 5.02 20.20 -5.28
CA ASN A 70 6.22 19.66 -4.68
C ASN A 70 6.21 18.12 -4.72
N LEU A 71 5.09 17.49 -4.34
CA LEU A 71 4.96 16.04 -4.33
C LEU A 71 4.96 15.44 -5.75
N GLN A 72 4.24 16.06 -6.68
CA GLN A 72 4.04 15.56 -8.05
C GLN A 72 5.18 15.89 -9.02
N ILE A 73 6.00 16.92 -8.78
CA ILE A 73 7.10 17.30 -9.68
C ILE A 73 8.45 16.96 -9.07
N VAL A 74 8.69 17.34 -7.81
CA VAL A 74 10.01 17.16 -7.17
C VAL A 74 10.20 15.70 -6.74
N GLN A 75 9.19 15.09 -6.15
CA GLN A 75 9.30 13.73 -5.59
C GLN A 75 8.81 12.62 -6.54
N TYR A 76 8.32 12.97 -7.74
CA TYR A 76 7.75 12.05 -8.72
C TYR A 76 8.62 10.82 -8.96
N GLN A 77 9.90 11.03 -9.28
CA GLN A 77 10.81 9.96 -9.64
C GLN A 77 10.95 8.94 -8.50
N SER A 78 11.05 9.42 -7.26
CA SER A 78 11.17 8.56 -6.08
C SER A 78 9.90 7.79 -5.75
N LEU A 79 8.73 8.41 -5.96
CA LEU A 79 7.43 7.79 -5.69
C LEU A 79 7.06 6.78 -6.78
N SER A 80 7.34 7.10 -8.04
CA SER A 80 7.16 6.18 -9.17
C SER A 80 8.04 4.95 -9.01
N ALA A 81 9.33 5.14 -8.67
CA ALA A 81 10.25 4.03 -8.44
C ALA A 81 9.80 3.10 -7.29
N ARG A 82 9.25 3.67 -6.20
CA ARG A 82 8.68 2.87 -5.10
C ARG A 82 7.41 2.11 -5.52
N ALA A 83 6.56 2.72 -6.35
CA ALA A 83 5.38 2.05 -6.88
C ALA A 83 5.75 0.92 -7.85
N GLU A 84 6.74 1.13 -8.71
CA GLU A 84 7.29 0.11 -9.61
C GLU A 84 7.91 -1.05 -8.82
N ALA A 85 8.71 -0.76 -7.79
CA ALA A 85 9.28 -1.78 -6.92
C ALA A 85 8.21 -2.63 -6.22
N ASN A 86 7.09 -2.02 -5.78
CA ASN A 86 5.97 -2.74 -5.20
C ASN A 86 5.22 -3.64 -6.19
N ARG A 87 5.37 -3.41 -7.51
CA ARG A 87 4.78 -4.24 -8.56
C ARG A 87 5.58 -5.52 -8.81
N LEU A 88 6.86 -5.52 -8.44
CA LEU A 88 7.77 -6.65 -8.56
C LEU A 88 7.74 -7.47 -7.27
N ALA A 89 7.19 -8.67 -7.35
CA ALA A 89 7.28 -9.66 -6.28
C ALA A 89 8.57 -10.47 -6.46
N HIS A 90 9.47 -10.38 -5.47
CA HIS A 90 10.67 -11.20 -5.42
C HIS A 90 10.39 -12.45 -4.58
N SER A 91 10.70 -13.63 -5.14
CA SER A 91 10.68 -14.89 -4.40
C SER A 91 11.97 -15.67 -4.66
N VAL A 92 12.51 -16.26 -3.60
CA VAL A 92 13.70 -17.10 -3.69
C VAL A 92 13.30 -18.48 -4.19
N ILE A 93 13.97 -18.97 -5.21
CA ILE A 93 13.89 -20.37 -5.63
C ILE A 93 15.03 -21.11 -4.93
N ILE A 94 14.68 -21.95 -3.98
CA ILE A 94 15.66 -22.74 -3.23
C ILE A 94 16.31 -23.73 -4.19
N ALA A 95 17.64 -23.75 -4.20
CA ALA A 95 18.38 -24.70 -5.01
C ALA A 95 18.33 -26.12 -4.45
N ASP A 96 18.31 -27.08 -5.37
CA ASP A 96 18.45 -28.49 -5.06
C ASP A 96 19.89 -28.78 -4.60
N ARG A 97 19.99 -29.53 -3.51
CA ARG A 97 21.26 -29.97 -2.93
C ARG A 97 21.91 -31.09 -3.78
N GLY A 98 23.23 -31.14 -3.84
CA GLY A 98 23.99 -32.14 -4.61
C GLY A 98 23.71 -33.58 -4.21
N LEU A 99 23.81 -34.51 -5.18
CA LEU A 99 23.65 -35.95 -4.93
C LEU A 99 24.90 -36.52 -4.25
N ILE A 100 24.69 -37.41 -3.27
CA ILE A 100 25.78 -38.18 -2.66
C ILE A 100 25.76 -39.58 -3.28
N LEU A 101 26.89 -39.96 -3.87
CA LEU A 101 27.07 -41.23 -4.58
C LEU A 101 28.13 -42.08 -3.89
N ASP A 102 27.98 -43.40 -3.93
CA ASP A 102 29.06 -44.34 -3.61
C ASP A 102 30.10 -44.38 -4.75
N ARG A 103 31.26 -45.00 -4.50
CA ARG A 103 32.31 -45.27 -5.52
C ARG A 103 31.80 -46.01 -6.75
N THR A 104 30.70 -46.74 -6.62
CA THR A 104 30.05 -47.49 -7.70
C THR A 104 29.03 -46.65 -8.49
N GLY A 105 28.81 -45.38 -8.10
CA GLY A 105 27.83 -44.48 -8.72
C GLY A 105 26.40 -44.62 -8.18
N VAL A 106 26.18 -45.45 -7.16
CA VAL A 106 24.86 -45.66 -6.55
C VAL A 106 24.52 -44.48 -5.63
N VAL A 107 23.29 -43.96 -5.75
CA VAL A 107 22.82 -42.81 -4.96
C VAL A 107 22.57 -43.21 -3.51
N LEU A 108 23.34 -42.61 -2.59
CA LEU A 108 23.19 -42.75 -1.14
C LEU A 108 22.25 -41.69 -0.56
N ALA A 109 22.28 -40.48 -1.11
CA ALA A 109 21.34 -39.41 -0.81
C ALA A 109 21.03 -38.60 -2.07
N GLY A 110 19.74 -38.36 -2.31
CA GLY A 110 19.26 -37.61 -3.46
C GLY A 110 18.04 -36.78 -3.10
N ASN A 111 17.53 -36.05 -4.08
CA ASN A 111 16.40 -35.15 -3.90
C ASN A 111 15.16 -35.75 -4.57
N THR A 112 14.00 -35.54 -3.96
CA THR A 112 12.71 -35.81 -4.56
C THR A 112 11.92 -34.54 -4.64
N ALA A 113 11.15 -34.35 -5.72
CA ALA A 113 10.29 -33.19 -5.88
C ALA A 113 9.46 -32.98 -4.61
N GLY A 114 9.64 -31.82 -3.97
CA GLY A 114 8.87 -31.41 -2.80
C GLY A 114 7.50 -30.94 -3.22
N ILE A 115 6.73 -31.83 -3.84
CA ILE A 115 5.28 -31.69 -3.81
C ILE A 115 4.93 -32.10 -2.38
N SER A 116 4.94 -31.14 -1.47
CA SER A 116 4.34 -31.33 -0.15
C SER A 116 2.89 -31.71 -0.41
N GLU A 117 2.59 -33.00 -0.35
CA GLU A 117 1.28 -33.59 -0.58
C GLU A 117 0.22 -33.00 0.38
N THR A 118 0.69 -32.37 1.47
CA THR A 118 -0.09 -31.54 2.39
C THR A 118 -0.67 -30.27 1.77
N LEU A 119 -0.03 -29.68 0.75
CA LEU A 119 -0.54 -28.52 -0.01
C LEU A 119 -1.43 -28.93 -1.20
N ALA A 120 -1.34 -30.19 -1.65
CA ALA A 120 -2.21 -30.71 -2.71
C ALA A 120 -3.67 -30.88 -2.23
N SER A 121 -3.88 -30.97 -0.91
CA SER A 121 -5.21 -31.07 -0.28
C SER A 121 -5.74 -29.74 0.27
N SER A 122 -4.94 -28.66 0.26
CA SER A 122 -5.39 -27.31 0.60
C SER A 122 -5.77 -26.54 -0.67
N THR A 123 -7.06 -26.57 -1.01
CA THR A 123 -7.70 -25.86 -2.14
C THR A 123 -7.48 -24.33 -2.14
N THR A 124 -6.87 -23.75 -1.12
CA THR A 124 -6.48 -22.33 -1.06
C THR A 124 -5.04 -22.13 -1.53
N LYS A 125 -4.83 -22.41 -2.81
CA LYS A 125 -3.62 -22.09 -3.57
C LYS A 125 -3.57 -20.58 -3.83
N LYS A 126 -3.14 -19.76 -2.86
CA LYS A 126 -2.77 -18.36 -3.15
C LYS A 126 -1.77 -17.71 -2.21
N ASP A 127 -1.58 -18.20 -0.98
CA ASP A 127 -0.86 -17.42 0.04
C ASP A 127 0.38 -18.09 0.65
N ALA A 128 0.85 -19.22 0.11
CA ALA A 128 2.14 -19.76 0.49
C ALA A 128 3.21 -19.36 -0.55
N PRO A 129 4.04 -18.32 -0.29
CA PRO A 129 5.25 -18.05 -1.06
C PRO A 129 6.35 -19.11 -0.81
N LEU A 130 5.96 -20.27 -0.27
CA LEU A 130 6.86 -21.39 -0.06
C LEU A 130 7.15 -22.00 -1.43
N GLY A 131 8.25 -21.57 -2.04
CA GLY A 131 8.81 -22.25 -3.19
C GLY A 131 8.83 -23.75 -2.94
N LEU A 132 8.37 -24.53 -3.92
CA LEU A 132 8.49 -25.99 -3.86
C LEU A 132 9.99 -26.33 -3.88
N PHE A 133 10.58 -26.49 -2.69
CA PHE A 133 11.96 -26.96 -2.55
C PHE A 133 11.96 -28.48 -2.48
N ALA A 134 12.99 -29.12 -3.03
CA ALA A 134 13.05 -30.57 -3.01
C ALA A 134 13.30 -31.12 -1.60
N THR A 135 12.67 -32.26 -1.31
CA THR A 135 12.87 -33.00 -0.06
C THR A 135 14.00 -34.01 -0.24
N ARG A 136 14.87 -34.15 0.77
CA ARG A 136 15.98 -35.11 0.75
C ARG A 136 15.45 -36.53 0.98
N LYS A 137 15.84 -37.47 0.13
CA LYS A 137 15.50 -38.89 0.21
C LYS A 137 16.76 -39.75 0.29
N TYR A 138 16.75 -40.68 1.24
CA TYR A 138 17.80 -41.66 1.46
C TYR A 138 17.30 -43.04 1.00
N PRO A 139 17.72 -43.56 -0.18
CA PRO A 139 17.19 -44.81 -0.73
C PRO A 139 17.37 -46.03 0.17
N PHE A 140 18.43 -46.06 0.97
CA PHE A 140 18.74 -47.15 1.90
C PHE A 140 18.12 -46.98 3.30
N GLY A 141 17.27 -45.97 3.49
CA GLY A 141 16.57 -45.72 4.76
C GLY A 141 17.52 -45.32 5.89
N SER A 142 17.14 -45.70 7.13
CA SER A 142 17.79 -45.22 8.35
C SER A 142 19.26 -45.64 8.52
N SER A 143 19.68 -46.75 7.91
CA SER A 143 21.06 -47.23 7.99
C SER A 143 22.03 -46.27 7.26
N ALA A 144 21.61 -45.71 6.13
CA ALA A 144 22.39 -44.71 5.43
C ALA A 144 22.37 -43.34 6.12
N SER A 145 21.25 -42.95 6.76
CA SER A 145 21.19 -41.65 7.45
C SER A 145 22.11 -41.55 8.66
N VAL A 146 22.48 -42.67 9.29
CA VAL A 146 23.46 -42.66 10.39
C VAL A 146 24.87 -42.32 9.88
N LEU A 147 25.22 -42.79 8.68
CA LEU A 147 26.55 -42.56 8.09
C LEU A 147 26.61 -41.25 7.32
N VAL A 148 25.59 -40.98 6.50
CA VAL A 148 25.49 -39.79 5.65
C VAL A 148 25.09 -38.57 6.47
N GLY A 149 24.19 -38.74 7.43
CA GLY A 149 23.64 -37.67 8.27
C GLY A 149 22.22 -37.26 7.88
N TYR A 150 21.82 -36.09 8.36
CA TYR A 150 20.50 -35.50 8.11
C TYR A 150 20.60 -34.00 7.82
N VAL A 151 19.53 -33.47 7.23
CA VAL A 151 19.44 -32.09 6.75
C VAL A 151 18.31 -31.34 7.46
N SER A 152 18.47 -30.03 7.57
CA SER A 152 17.44 -29.08 8.00
C SER A 152 16.89 -28.35 6.77
N TYR A 153 15.58 -28.37 6.59
CA TYR A 153 14.92 -27.70 5.47
C TYR A 153 14.86 -26.18 5.64
N PRO A 154 14.72 -25.44 4.52
CA PRO A 154 14.45 -24.01 4.53
C PRO A 154 13.23 -23.68 5.37
N LYS A 155 13.27 -22.54 6.04
CA LYS A 155 12.21 -22.12 6.94
C LYS A 155 11.88 -20.66 6.70
N ALA A 156 10.59 -20.38 6.64
CA ALA A 156 10.04 -19.05 6.49
C ALA A 156 9.12 -18.73 7.66
N ASP A 157 8.95 -17.43 7.91
CA ASP A 157 7.89 -16.95 8.78
C ASP A 157 6.50 -17.03 8.10
N GLN A 158 5.45 -16.62 8.81
CA GLN A 158 4.09 -16.58 8.27
C GLN A 158 3.91 -15.54 7.16
N ASN A 159 4.84 -14.59 7.05
CA ASN A 159 4.83 -13.49 6.11
C ASN A 159 5.63 -13.82 4.83
N GLY A 160 6.25 -15.00 4.74
CA GLY A 160 7.02 -15.46 3.59
C GLY A 160 8.49 -15.01 3.58
N TYR A 161 9.00 -14.43 4.66
CA TYR A 161 10.41 -14.11 4.79
C TYR A 161 11.19 -15.35 5.25
N TRP A 162 12.13 -15.77 4.42
CA TRP A 162 13.04 -16.88 4.71
C TRP A 162 14.10 -16.42 5.70
N TYR A 163 14.17 -17.08 6.86
CA TYR A 163 15.31 -16.93 7.77
C TYR A 163 16.33 -18.05 7.59
N GLN A 164 15.93 -19.13 6.91
CA GLN A 164 16.83 -20.13 6.36
C GLN A 164 16.40 -20.38 4.91
N ASP A 165 17.25 -19.98 3.97
CA ASP A 165 17.00 -19.97 2.53
C ASP A 165 17.64 -21.15 1.80
N HIS A 166 18.34 -22.04 2.49
CA HIS A 166 18.94 -23.23 1.91
C HIS A 166 18.72 -24.45 2.81
N THR A 167 18.82 -25.63 2.22
CA THR A 167 18.82 -26.88 2.98
C THR A 167 20.20 -27.06 3.59
N ALA A 168 20.31 -27.04 4.92
CA ALA A 168 21.59 -27.11 5.64
C ALA A 168 21.86 -28.53 6.15
N GLY A 169 23.09 -29.01 5.98
CA GLY A 169 23.54 -30.28 6.55
C GLY A 169 23.78 -30.16 8.06
N VAL A 170 23.10 -30.97 8.86
CA VAL A 170 23.17 -30.85 10.33
C VAL A 170 24.26 -31.75 10.92
N VAL A 171 24.44 -32.95 10.36
CA VAL A 171 25.38 -33.96 10.87
C VAL A 171 25.98 -34.76 9.72
N GLY A 172 27.13 -35.40 9.97
CA GLY A 172 27.71 -36.44 9.11
C GLY A 172 28.37 -35.88 7.86
N VAL A 173 28.31 -36.65 6.78
CA VAL A 173 28.81 -36.25 5.46
C VAL A 173 28.05 -35.02 4.95
N GLU A 174 26.75 -34.91 5.26
CA GLU A 174 25.93 -33.76 4.87
C GLU A 174 26.43 -32.43 5.47
N SER A 175 26.85 -32.42 6.75
CA SER A 175 27.41 -31.20 7.37
C SER A 175 28.86 -30.95 6.95
N LEU A 176 29.65 -32.01 6.73
CA LEU A 176 31.06 -31.88 6.35
C LEU A 176 31.25 -31.29 4.96
N TYR A 177 30.38 -31.66 4.03
CA TYR A 177 30.42 -31.17 2.64
C TYR A 177 29.29 -30.18 2.35
N ASP A 178 28.84 -29.46 3.38
CA ASP A 178 27.68 -28.57 3.25
C ASP A 178 27.87 -27.52 2.15
N GLU A 179 29.03 -26.89 2.11
CA GLU A 179 29.36 -25.87 1.10
C GLU A 179 29.40 -26.45 -0.32
N ALA A 180 29.96 -27.66 -0.49
CA ALA A 180 30.08 -28.31 -1.80
C ALA A 180 28.76 -28.91 -2.30
N LEU A 181 27.89 -29.32 -1.38
CA LEU A 181 26.57 -29.87 -1.68
C LEU A 181 25.52 -28.77 -1.85
N SER A 182 25.76 -27.58 -1.30
CA SER A 182 24.86 -26.45 -1.43
C SER A 182 24.89 -25.88 -2.85
N GLY A 183 23.71 -25.74 -3.44
CA GLY A 183 23.53 -25.03 -4.70
C GLY A 183 23.38 -23.52 -4.47
N THR A 184 23.46 -22.75 -5.54
CA THR A 184 23.15 -21.32 -5.52
C THR A 184 21.65 -21.12 -5.72
N ASN A 185 20.99 -20.48 -4.75
CA ASN A 185 19.58 -20.15 -4.86
C ASN A 185 19.31 -19.26 -6.07
N GLY A 186 18.25 -19.58 -6.80
CA GLY A 186 17.75 -18.75 -7.88
C GLY A 186 16.85 -17.64 -7.36
N LEU A 187 16.66 -16.62 -8.18
CA LEU A 187 15.74 -15.53 -7.89
C LEU A 187 14.61 -15.52 -8.93
N SER A 188 13.38 -15.66 -8.47
CA SER A 188 12.19 -15.44 -9.28
C SER A 188 11.70 -14.01 -9.05
N ILE A 189 11.60 -13.24 -10.13
CA ILE A 189 10.99 -11.92 -10.12
C ILE A 189 9.69 -12.04 -10.89
N ALA A 190 8.57 -11.80 -10.22
CA ALA A 190 7.24 -11.85 -10.81
C ALA A 190 6.60 -10.47 -10.80
N GLU A 191 6.26 -9.95 -11.97
CA GLU A 191 5.47 -8.73 -12.12
C GLU A 191 3.99 -9.08 -11.95
N THR A 192 3.36 -8.49 -10.95
CA THR A 192 1.95 -8.75 -10.63
C THR A 192 1.06 -7.58 -11.07
N ASP A 193 -0.09 -7.87 -11.66
CA ASP A 193 -1.12 -6.87 -11.95
C ASP A 193 -1.89 -6.45 -10.69
N ALA A 194 -2.64 -5.35 -10.74
CA ALA A 194 -3.49 -4.88 -9.63
C ALA A 194 -4.52 -5.93 -9.16
N SER A 195 -4.85 -6.91 -10.01
CA SER A 195 -5.72 -8.05 -9.69
C SER A 195 -5.01 -9.21 -8.97
N GLY A 196 -3.70 -9.12 -8.74
CA GLY A 196 -2.90 -10.16 -8.10
C GLY A 196 -2.47 -11.30 -9.03
N ASN A 197 -2.61 -11.13 -10.35
CA ASN A 197 -2.18 -12.13 -11.34
C ASN A 197 -0.76 -11.83 -11.83
N VAL A 198 0.09 -12.85 -11.95
CA VAL A 198 1.44 -12.71 -12.49
C VAL A 198 1.35 -12.51 -14.01
N VAL A 199 1.84 -11.37 -14.50
CA VAL A 199 1.80 -10.97 -15.92
C VAL A 199 3.09 -11.36 -16.64
N SER A 200 4.23 -11.22 -15.95
CA SER A 200 5.55 -11.52 -16.48
C SER A 200 6.45 -12.01 -15.36
N GLY A 201 7.37 -12.92 -15.66
CA GLY A 201 8.31 -13.44 -14.69
C GLY A 201 9.66 -13.73 -15.31
N SER A 202 10.73 -13.45 -14.57
CA SER A 202 12.09 -13.86 -14.92
C SER A 202 12.66 -14.69 -13.79
N MET A 203 13.30 -15.79 -14.15
CA MET A 203 14.09 -16.62 -13.23
C MET A 203 15.56 -16.37 -13.54
N VAL A 204 16.36 -16.07 -12.52
CA VAL A 204 17.80 -15.85 -12.61
C VAL A 204 18.51 -16.85 -11.72
#